data_AF-D3F104-F1
#
_entry.id   AF-D3F104-F1
#
_cell.length_a   1.000
_cell.length_b   1.000
_cell.length_c   1.000
_cell.angle_alpha   90.00
_cell.angle_beta   90.00
_cell.angle_gamma   90.00
#
_symmetry.space_group_name_H-M   'P 1'
#
loop_
_entity.id
_entity.type
_entity.pdbx_description
1 polymer ?
#
loop_
_entity_poly.entity_id
_entity_poly.type
_entity_poly.pdbx_seq_one_letter_code
_entity_poly.pdbx_strand_id
1 'polypeptide(L)'
;MNSDGTVTERNDPALPPAGSPLADLPAPMRAQAAIASASARRGAAKPSPRARRAAAKTVRGELSGLARRGEISAEDRDRYRAVYDDALRTRRRLSGSRGAALQGVINNTNHMAQRGDLTATRLPAVFLTLQRNREWWTTGRLLSYGERVEFTDSELVWQYYPGEGIQVQVLGTFGKLNGLWMAKDDRKLRNLADEMTSYASTRGGALAWEYYFYFGGGKPPWASAMAQATGIQSLARASQQLKAPEYLETARKGVKLFQVEAPVGVRTKTKAGVRFLLYSFAPGQQVLNGFVQTLVGLNDYAVIARDAQARKLFAAGERQARLDLAASDTGAWSLYQVGGSEADIGYQTLVNEFIGNLCDRSDIGFWCDAGKRFAGYMKQPPELEAITTRVRAGSTALVRFEVSKISKVGMTIRRNGTTSFSTSATVSRGPHGYSWKVPSAPGSYELTLTGTDLAGNTGRATATITVLGKARV
;
A
#
# COMPACT_ATOMS: atom_id res chain seq x y z
N MET A 1 11.82 20.60 8.59
CA MET A 1 11.79 22.07 8.65
C MET A 1 12.74 22.51 9.74
N ASN A 2 13.73 23.34 9.41
CA ASN A 2 14.74 23.84 10.34
C ASN A 2 14.16 24.90 11.28
N SER A 3 14.91 25.29 12.30
CA SER A 3 14.52 26.32 13.28
C SER A 3 14.22 27.69 12.66
N ASP A 4 14.74 27.97 11.46
CA ASP A 4 14.47 29.20 10.68
C ASP A 4 13.24 29.08 9.75
N GLY A 5 12.54 27.94 9.82
CA GLY A 5 11.37 27.65 9.00
C GLY A 5 11.67 27.22 7.56
N THR A 6 12.95 27.05 7.21
CA THR A 6 13.34 26.52 5.89
C THR A 6 13.14 25.02 5.82
N VAL A 7 12.74 24.54 4.64
CA VAL A 7 12.67 23.11 4.34
C VAL A 7 13.93 22.75 3.59
N THR A 8 14.80 21.97 4.24
CA THR A 8 15.92 21.31 3.59
C THR A 8 15.52 19.90 3.20
N GLU A 9 15.89 19.49 1.98
CA GLU A 9 15.82 18.09 1.59
C GLU A 9 16.87 17.32 2.40
N ARG A 10 16.40 16.46 3.30
CA ARG A 10 17.26 15.55 4.06
C ARG A 10 17.21 14.19 3.38
N ASN A 11 18.35 13.75 2.85
CA ASN A 11 18.50 12.37 2.45
C ASN A 11 18.73 11.54 3.72
N ASP A 12 17.70 10.84 4.19
CA ASP A 12 17.83 9.92 5.31
C ASP A 12 18.18 8.52 4.77
N PRO A 13 19.43 8.05 4.96
CA PRO A 13 19.85 6.74 4.45
C PRO A 13 19.13 5.57 5.13
N ALA A 14 18.46 5.81 6.28
CA ALA A 14 17.63 4.80 6.93
C ALA A 14 16.24 4.68 6.31
N LEU A 15 15.83 5.61 5.44
CA LEU A 15 14.59 5.50 4.68
C LEU A 15 14.78 4.68 3.40
N PRO A 16 13.89 3.73 3.12
CA PRO A 16 13.76 3.22 1.75
C PRO A 16 13.45 4.38 0.80
N PRO A 17 13.97 4.36 -0.45
CA PRO A 17 13.77 5.43 -1.43
C PRO A 17 12.30 5.86 -1.54
N ALA A 18 12.03 7.14 -1.81
CA ALA A 18 10.66 7.62 -2.06
C ALA A 18 10.04 6.87 -3.24
N GLY A 19 8.78 6.43 -3.10
CA GLY A 19 8.13 5.54 -4.08
C GLY A 19 8.54 4.06 -3.95
N SER A 20 9.43 3.70 -3.00
CA SER A 20 9.68 2.31 -2.66
C SER A 20 8.42 1.72 -2.00
N PRO A 21 7.84 0.66 -2.57
CA PRO A 21 6.65 0.05 -2.00
C PRO A 21 6.95 -0.70 -0.67
N LEU A 22 8.22 -0.76 -0.22
CA LEU A 22 8.61 -1.17 1.15
C LEU A 22 8.14 -0.19 2.24
N ALA A 23 7.92 1.06 1.87
CA ALA A 23 7.61 2.14 2.82
C ALA A 23 6.38 2.96 2.44
N ASP A 24 5.67 2.60 1.36
CA ASP A 24 4.39 3.21 0.96
C ASP A 24 3.25 2.21 1.14
N LEU A 25 2.12 2.70 1.64
CA LEU A 25 0.87 1.96 1.53
C LEU A 25 0.39 2.08 0.08
N PRO A 26 0.26 0.96 -0.64
CA PRO A 26 -0.27 1.03 -1.98
C PRO A 26 -1.73 1.52 -1.95
N ALA A 27 -2.19 2.26 -2.95
CA ALA A 27 -3.62 2.56 -3.02
C ALA A 27 -4.35 1.27 -3.42
N PRO A 28 -5.44 0.86 -2.74
CA PRO A 28 -6.16 -0.33 -3.15
C PRO A 28 -6.73 -0.14 -4.56
N MET A 29 -6.67 -1.19 -5.40
CA MET A 29 -6.96 -1.12 -6.85
C MET A 29 -8.32 -0.48 -7.21
N ARG A 30 -9.33 -0.52 -6.32
CA ARG A 30 -10.62 0.17 -6.52
C ARG A 30 -10.56 1.70 -6.35
N ALA A 31 -9.43 2.27 -5.93
CA ALA A 31 -9.23 3.70 -5.77
C ALA A 31 -8.60 4.37 -7.01
N GLN A 32 -7.88 3.62 -7.86
CA GLN A 32 -7.28 4.20 -9.07
C GLN A 32 -8.33 4.61 -10.13
N ALA A 33 -9.50 3.95 -10.14
CA ALA A 33 -10.65 4.37 -10.97
C ALA A 33 -11.53 5.46 -10.31
N ALA A 34 -11.42 5.67 -9.00
CA ALA A 34 -12.26 6.61 -8.24
C ALA A 34 -11.63 8.01 -8.09
N ILE A 35 -10.31 8.12 -8.21
CA ILE A 35 -9.59 9.41 -8.15
C ILE A 35 -9.88 10.27 -9.41
N ALA A 36 -10.33 9.65 -10.51
CA ALA A 36 -10.74 10.36 -11.73
C ALA A 36 -12.24 10.74 -11.80
N SER A 37 -13.08 10.28 -10.86
CA SER A 37 -14.55 10.42 -10.96
C SER A 37 -15.25 10.97 -9.72
N ALA A 38 -14.54 11.22 -8.62
CA ALA A 38 -15.12 11.83 -7.41
C ALA A 38 -15.38 13.36 -7.51
N SER A 39 -15.28 13.96 -8.71
CA SER A 39 -15.73 15.34 -8.96
C SER A 39 -17.12 15.44 -9.60
N ALA A 40 -17.77 14.32 -9.96
CA ALA A 40 -19.06 14.36 -10.65
C ALA A 40 -20.08 13.40 -10.04
N ARG A 41 -21.19 13.99 -9.56
CA ARG A 41 -22.48 13.42 -9.11
C ARG A 41 -22.67 13.25 -7.60
N ARG A 42 -22.93 14.38 -6.93
CA ARG A 42 -23.92 14.44 -5.84
C ARG A 42 -25.24 14.93 -6.43
N GLY A 43 -26.11 13.99 -6.81
CA GLY A 43 -27.51 14.29 -7.11
C GLY A 43 -28.26 14.62 -5.81
N ALA A 44 -29.01 15.71 -5.83
CA ALA A 44 -29.81 16.18 -4.69
C ALA A 44 -30.95 15.19 -4.40
N ALA A 45 -30.86 14.48 -3.28
CA ALA A 45 -32.00 13.75 -2.71
C ALA A 45 -32.88 14.72 -1.91
N LYS A 46 -34.20 14.66 -2.12
CA LYS A 46 -35.21 15.48 -1.42
C LYS A 46 -35.19 15.22 0.10
N PRO A 47 -35.39 16.25 0.95
CA PRO A 47 -35.34 16.09 2.39
C PRO A 47 -36.58 15.36 2.92
N SER A 48 -36.34 14.26 3.65
CA SER A 48 -37.33 13.61 4.52
C SER A 48 -37.48 14.39 5.85
N PRO A 49 -38.60 14.25 6.58
CA PRO A 49 -38.89 15.06 7.75
C PRO A 49 -37.83 14.92 8.86
N ARG A 50 -37.39 16.07 9.40
CA ARG A 50 -36.37 16.17 10.45
C ARG A 50 -36.88 15.60 11.78
N ALA A 51 -36.51 14.36 12.08
CA ALA A 51 -36.31 13.97 13.47
C ALA A 51 -35.22 14.89 14.07
N ARG A 52 -35.42 15.35 15.31
CA ARG A 52 -34.48 16.20 16.05
C ARG A 52 -33.18 15.44 16.30
N ARG A 53 -32.29 15.48 15.30
CA ARG A 53 -30.99 14.82 15.32
C ARG A 53 -30.20 15.41 16.49
N ALA A 54 -29.71 14.56 17.40
CA ALA A 54 -28.79 15.00 18.45
C ALA A 54 -27.67 15.84 17.80
N ALA A 55 -27.29 16.94 18.46
CA ALA A 55 -26.23 17.80 17.94
C ALA A 55 -24.98 16.95 17.67
N ALA A 56 -24.41 17.08 16.46
CA ALA A 56 -23.24 16.29 16.09
C ALA A 56 -22.09 16.59 17.07
N LYS A 57 -21.45 15.53 17.57
CA LYS A 57 -20.27 15.65 18.43
C LYS A 57 -19.21 16.52 17.72
N THR A 58 -18.63 17.46 18.47
CA THR A 58 -17.60 18.38 17.96
C THR A 58 -16.26 18.05 18.58
N VAL A 59 -15.15 18.45 17.94
CA VAL A 59 -13.80 18.25 18.49
C VAL A 59 -13.68 18.85 19.90
N ARG A 60 -14.11 20.10 20.08
CA ARG A 60 -14.11 20.78 21.40
C ARG A 60 -14.99 20.06 22.43
N GLY A 61 -16.14 19.53 21.99
CA GLY A 61 -17.06 18.77 22.83
C GLY A 61 -16.46 17.44 23.30
N GLU A 62 -15.84 16.68 22.39
CA GLU A 62 -15.18 15.41 22.75
C GLU A 62 -13.99 15.65 23.69
N LEU A 63 -13.14 16.66 23.44
CA LEU A 63 -12.05 17.04 24.35
C LEU A 63 -12.58 17.38 25.76
N SER A 64 -13.64 18.18 25.83
CA SER A 64 -14.28 18.52 27.11
C SER A 64 -14.92 17.30 27.79
N GLY A 65 -15.43 16.36 27.00
CA GLY A 65 -15.97 15.09 27.47
C GLY A 65 -14.89 14.19 28.09
N LEU A 66 -13.75 14.04 27.42
CA LEU A 66 -12.60 13.27 27.92
C LEU A 66 -12.07 13.86 29.24
N ALA A 67 -11.91 15.19 29.31
CA ALA A 67 -11.44 15.85 30.52
C ALA A 67 -12.40 15.67 31.71
N ARG A 68 -13.73 15.79 31.48
CA ARG A 68 -14.74 15.55 32.52
C ARG A 68 -14.74 14.11 33.04
N ARG A 69 -14.37 13.14 32.20
CA ARG A 69 -14.25 11.72 32.60
C ARG A 69 -12.88 11.40 33.21
N GLY A 70 -11.99 12.38 33.34
CA GLY A 70 -10.64 12.17 33.85
C GLY A 70 -9.72 11.39 32.90
N GLU A 71 -10.10 11.21 31.64
CA GLU A 71 -9.29 10.49 30.65
C GLU A 71 -8.11 11.34 30.13
N ILE A 72 -8.21 12.67 30.25
CA ILE A 72 -7.13 13.63 29.99
C ILE A 72 -7.17 14.74 31.05
N SER A 73 -6.03 15.41 31.27
CA SER A 73 -5.97 16.57 32.15
C SER A 73 -6.68 17.80 31.55
N ALA A 74 -7.03 18.78 32.40
CA ALA A 74 -7.57 20.06 31.92
C ALA A 74 -6.55 20.83 31.06
N GLU A 75 -5.26 20.71 31.39
CA GLU A 75 -4.16 21.27 30.61
C GLU A 75 -4.08 20.63 29.21
N ASP A 76 -4.15 19.29 29.13
CA ASP A 76 -4.17 18.58 27.86
C ASP A 76 -5.35 18.98 26.98
N ARG A 77 -6.55 19.09 27.58
CA ARG A 77 -7.74 19.58 26.90
C ARG A 77 -7.49 20.95 26.28
N ASP A 78 -6.93 21.87 27.03
CA ASP A 78 -6.69 23.24 26.57
C ASP A 78 -5.62 23.31 25.49
N ARG A 79 -4.53 22.55 25.65
CA ARG A 79 -3.49 22.39 24.64
C ARG A 79 -4.04 21.85 23.32
N TYR A 80 -4.79 20.75 23.36
CA TYR A 80 -5.38 20.18 22.14
C TYR A 80 -6.41 21.13 21.52
N ARG A 81 -7.23 21.78 22.32
CA ARG A 81 -8.18 22.78 21.83
C ARG A 81 -7.46 23.94 21.12
N ALA A 82 -6.37 24.44 21.69
CA ALA A 82 -5.57 25.50 21.08
C ALA A 82 -5.02 25.07 19.71
N VAL A 83 -4.44 23.87 19.60
CA VAL A 83 -3.94 23.33 18.31
C VAL A 83 -5.04 23.27 17.25
N TYR A 84 -6.23 22.80 17.61
CA TYR A 84 -7.36 22.73 16.67
C TYR A 84 -7.87 24.13 16.27
N ASP A 85 -7.98 25.04 17.23
CA ASP A 85 -8.44 26.41 16.97
C ASP A 85 -7.42 27.19 16.12
N ASP A 86 -6.12 26.95 16.30
CA ASP A 86 -5.05 27.46 15.45
C ASP A 86 -5.12 26.91 14.03
N ALA A 87 -5.34 25.61 13.86
CA ALA A 87 -5.50 25.01 12.54
C ALA A 87 -6.68 25.65 11.78
N LEU A 88 -7.81 25.89 12.45
CA LEU A 88 -8.97 26.59 11.87
C LEU A 88 -8.63 28.03 11.46
N ARG A 89 -7.90 28.78 12.31
CA ARG A 89 -7.46 30.15 12.00
C ARG A 89 -6.51 30.19 10.82
N THR A 90 -5.48 29.33 10.82
CA THR A 90 -4.51 29.22 9.72
C THR A 90 -5.20 28.86 8.42
N ARG A 91 -6.12 27.88 8.45
CA ARG A 91 -6.86 27.47 7.25
C ARG A 91 -7.60 28.62 6.57
N ARG A 92 -8.17 29.56 7.32
CA ARG A 92 -8.86 30.75 6.73
C ARG A 92 -7.93 31.67 5.94
N ARG A 93 -6.63 31.64 6.24
CA ARG A 93 -5.60 32.46 5.57
C ARG A 93 -4.93 31.74 4.40
N LEU A 94 -5.12 30.43 4.26
CA LEU A 94 -4.56 29.63 3.17
C LEU A 94 -5.56 29.46 2.02
N SER A 95 -5.03 29.48 0.79
CA SER A 95 -5.77 29.23 -0.44
C SER A 95 -5.12 28.10 -1.26
N GLY A 96 -5.78 27.69 -2.35
CA GLY A 96 -5.27 26.66 -3.27
C GLY A 96 -4.94 25.32 -2.59
N SER A 97 -3.90 24.66 -3.09
CA SER A 97 -3.46 23.34 -2.61
C SER A 97 -3.10 23.31 -1.12
N ARG A 98 -2.49 24.38 -0.59
CA ARG A 98 -2.15 24.52 0.84
C ARG A 98 -3.42 24.51 1.70
N GLY A 99 -4.40 25.32 1.30
CA GLY A 99 -5.70 25.37 1.98
C GLY A 99 -6.44 24.03 1.90
N ALA A 100 -6.46 23.38 0.73
CA ALA A 100 -7.09 22.07 0.56
C ALA A 100 -6.46 20.99 1.44
N ALA A 101 -5.12 20.94 1.50
CA ALA A 101 -4.39 19.97 2.30
C ALA A 101 -4.68 20.12 3.80
N LEU A 102 -4.59 21.35 4.36
CA LEU A 102 -4.92 21.57 5.77
C LEU A 102 -6.42 21.33 6.06
N GLN A 103 -7.31 21.64 5.10
CA GLN A 103 -8.74 21.35 5.25
C GLN A 103 -9.01 19.85 5.39
N GLY A 104 -8.28 19.01 4.65
CA GLY A 104 -8.35 17.55 4.75
C GLY A 104 -8.15 17.05 6.17
N VAL A 105 -7.05 17.47 6.79
CA VAL A 105 -6.70 17.07 8.17
C VAL A 105 -7.74 17.56 9.20
N ILE A 106 -8.24 18.79 9.02
CA ILE A 106 -9.32 19.33 9.85
C ILE A 106 -10.59 18.48 9.68
N ASN A 107 -10.94 18.11 8.45
CA ASN A 107 -12.10 17.27 8.16
C ASN A 107 -11.96 15.87 8.79
N ASN A 108 -10.77 15.26 8.72
CA ASN A 108 -10.48 13.97 9.36
C ASN A 108 -10.74 14.03 10.87
N THR A 109 -10.20 15.05 11.52
CA THR A 109 -10.38 15.29 12.97
C THR A 109 -11.85 15.50 13.31
N ASN A 110 -12.56 16.32 12.53
CA ASN A 110 -14.00 16.57 12.71
C ASN A 110 -14.83 15.30 12.56
N HIS A 111 -14.57 14.51 11.52
CA HIS A 111 -15.30 13.30 11.25
C HIS A 111 -15.05 12.23 12.32
N MET A 112 -13.82 12.13 12.85
CA MET A 112 -13.53 11.28 14.00
C MET A 112 -14.31 11.74 15.24
N ALA A 113 -14.33 13.05 15.55
CA ALA A 113 -15.12 13.57 16.67
C ALA A 113 -16.61 13.24 16.54
N GLN A 114 -17.19 13.43 15.34
CA GLN A 114 -18.59 13.14 15.06
C GLN A 114 -18.98 11.69 15.31
N ARG A 115 -18.03 10.75 15.10
CA ARG A 115 -18.21 9.32 15.38
C ARG A 115 -17.87 8.91 16.81
N GLY A 116 -17.29 9.81 17.61
CA GLY A 116 -16.75 9.48 18.93
C GLY A 116 -15.43 8.69 18.87
N ASP A 117 -14.68 8.82 17.78
CA ASP A 117 -13.39 8.13 17.59
C ASP A 117 -12.21 8.87 18.23
N LEU A 118 -12.42 10.10 18.76
CA LEU A 118 -11.40 10.82 19.53
C LEU A 118 -11.34 10.29 20.96
N THR A 119 -10.45 9.32 21.19
CA THR A 119 -10.13 8.77 22.51
C THR A 119 -8.86 9.40 23.05
N ALA A 120 -8.64 9.38 24.38
CA ALA A 120 -7.42 9.91 25.00
C ALA A 120 -6.13 9.40 24.32
N THR A 121 -6.03 8.09 24.06
CA THR A 121 -4.84 7.47 23.44
C THR A 121 -4.66 7.80 21.96
N ARG A 122 -5.63 8.45 21.29
CA ARG A 122 -5.51 8.87 19.89
C ARG A 122 -5.14 10.34 19.75
N LEU A 123 -5.38 11.15 20.79
CA LEU A 123 -5.14 12.59 20.75
C LEU A 123 -3.68 12.95 20.41
N PRO A 124 -2.64 12.29 20.97
CA PRO A 124 -1.25 12.64 20.64
C PRO A 124 -0.98 12.61 19.13
N ALA A 125 -1.28 11.51 18.45
CA ALA A 125 -1.03 11.36 17.03
C ALA A 125 -1.92 12.28 16.16
N VAL A 126 -3.21 12.39 16.49
CA VAL A 126 -4.17 13.21 15.72
C VAL A 126 -3.81 14.69 15.78
N PHE A 127 -3.49 15.20 16.97
CA PHE A 127 -3.22 16.63 17.14
C PHE A 127 -1.80 17.01 16.74
N LEU A 128 -0.82 16.10 16.85
CA LEU A 128 0.48 16.30 16.21
C LEU A 128 0.33 16.43 14.69
N THR A 129 -0.51 15.60 14.08
CA THR A 129 -0.78 15.67 12.63
C THR A 129 -1.37 17.04 12.25
N LEU A 130 -2.32 17.57 13.02
CA LEU A 130 -2.83 18.94 12.82
C LEU A 130 -1.74 20.00 12.94
N GLN A 131 -0.90 19.90 13.98
CA GLN A 131 0.18 20.85 14.24
C GLN A 131 1.20 20.87 13.10
N ARG A 132 1.69 19.71 12.66
CA ARG A 132 2.69 19.59 11.58
C ARG A 132 2.14 20.02 10.22
N ASN A 133 0.86 19.76 9.95
CA ASN A 133 0.22 20.28 8.74
C ASN A 133 0.07 21.81 8.78
N ARG A 134 -0.30 22.38 9.93
CA ARG A 134 -0.33 23.84 10.08
C ARG A 134 1.05 24.45 9.82
N GLU A 135 2.10 23.87 10.42
CA GLU A 135 3.49 24.30 10.25
C GLU A 135 3.90 24.23 8.78
N TRP A 136 3.81 23.05 8.15
CA TRP A 136 4.25 22.85 6.77
C TRP A 136 3.49 23.70 5.77
N TRP A 137 2.15 23.72 5.82
CA TRP A 137 1.37 24.40 4.78
C TRP A 137 1.44 25.93 4.88
N THR A 138 1.99 26.48 5.97
CA THR A 138 2.23 27.92 6.10
C THR A 138 3.53 28.36 5.40
N THR A 139 4.60 27.55 5.47
CA THR A 139 5.95 27.97 5.06
C THR A 139 6.65 27.02 4.11
N GLY A 140 6.39 25.71 4.22
CA GLY A 140 7.01 24.67 3.41
C GLY A 140 6.59 24.72 1.95
N ARG A 141 7.35 24.10 1.05
CA ARG A 141 7.01 24.06 -0.38
C ARG A 141 5.81 23.15 -0.68
N LEU A 142 5.25 23.31 -1.90
CA LEU A 142 4.27 22.35 -2.40
C LEU A 142 4.93 20.98 -2.62
N LEU A 143 4.13 19.93 -2.40
CA LEU A 143 4.55 18.53 -2.45
C LEU A 143 3.79 17.79 -3.54
N SER A 144 4.43 16.78 -4.11
CA SER A 144 3.80 15.81 -5.02
C SER A 144 3.22 14.62 -4.26
N TYR A 145 2.27 13.90 -4.87
CA TYR A 145 1.70 12.69 -4.26
C TYR A 145 2.80 11.71 -3.82
N GLY A 146 2.72 11.22 -2.58
CA GLY A 146 3.65 10.24 -2.04
C GLY A 146 4.99 10.83 -1.57
N GLU A 147 5.21 12.12 -1.77
CA GLU A 147 6.43 12.78 -1.33
C GLU A 147 6.53 12.83 0.20
N ARG A 148 7.72 12.54 0.73
CA ARG A 148 7.98 12.46 2.16
C ARG A 148 8.70 13.68 2.70
N VAL A 149 8.40 14.04 3.94
CA VAL A 149 9.00 15.19 4.64
C VAL A 149 9.31 14.82 6.09
N GLU A 150 10.29 15.52 6.66
CA GLU A 150 10.70 15.37 8.07
C GLU A 150 10.79 16.74 8.77
N PHE A 151 10.70 16.72 10.10
CA PHE A 151 10.84 17.88 10.97
C PHE A 151 12.10 17.70 11.81
N THR A 152 12.92 18.74 12.01
CA THR A 152 14.26 18.57 12.60
C THR A 152 14.25 18.06 14.05
N ASP A 153 13.13 18.23 14.74
CA ASP A 153 12.89 17.82 16.12
C ASP A 153 12.18 16.46 16.24
N SER A 154 12.05 15.71 15.14
CA SER A 154 11.34 14.42 15.09
C SER A 154 11.97 13.48 14.08
N GLU A 155 11.99 12.19 14.39
CA GLU A 155 12.43 11.17 13.44
C GLU A 155 11.25 10.54 12.66
N LEU A 156 10.00 11.00 12.89
CA LEU A 156 8.82 10.52 12.18
C LEU A 156 8.87 10.82 10.68
N VAL A 157 8.32 9.87 9.91
CA VAL A 157 8.19 9.99 8.47
C VAL A 157 6.80 10.50 8.14
N TRP A 158 6.74 11.68 7.51
CA TRP A 158 5.49 12.27 7.03
C TRP A 158 5.39 12.09 5.52
N GLN A 159 4.19 11.83 5.01
CA GLN A 159 3.97 11.63 3.58
C GLN A 159 2.75 12.41 3.09
N TYR A 160 2.88 13.07 1.94
CA TYR A 160 1.79 13.85 1.37
C TYR A 160 0.78 13.00 0.61
N TYR A 161 -0.48 13.16 1.01
CA TYR A 161 -1.65 12.63 0.33
C TYR A 161 -2.54 13.81 -0.11
N PRO A 162 -2.76 14.02 -1.42
CA PRO A 162 -3.60 15.10 -1.94
C PRO A 162 -5.00 15.10 -1.32
N GLY A 163 -5.40 16.26 -0.81
CA GLY A 163 -6.69 16.42 -0.11
C GLY A 163 -6.72 15.92 1.33
N GLU A 164 -5.69 15.19 1.78
CA GLU A 164 -5.58 14.65 3.14
C GLU A 164 -4.41 15.26 3.92
N GLY A 165 -3.52 16.02 3.27
CA GLY A 165 -2.37 16.67 3.90
C GLY A 165 -1.16 15.74 4.06
N ILE A 166 -0.18 16.15 4.87
CA ILE A 166 0.93 15.27 5.26
C ILE A 166 0.48 14.39 6.42
N GLN A 167 0.66 13.08 6.31
CA GLN A 167 0.22 12.10 7.29
C GLN A 167 1.42 11.34 7.82
N VAL A 168 1.39 10.93 9.09
CA VAL A 168 2.40 9.99 9.61
C VAL A 168 2.30 8.70 8.81
N GLN A 169 3.35 8.36 8.09
CA GLN A 169 3.45 7.07 7.42
C GLN A 169 3.94 6.04 8.44
N VAL A 170 3.02 5.38 9.15
CA VAL A 170 3.33 4.35 10.16
C VAL A 170 4.29 3.26 9.65
N LEU A 171 3.99 2.64 8.51
CA LEU A 171 4.84 1.62 7.89
C LEU A 171 6.22 2.20 7.52
N GLY A 172 6.26 3.37 6.88
CA GLY A 172 7.51 4.03 6.50
C GLY A 172 8.36 4.39 7.72
N THR A 173 7.71 4.83 8.80
CA THR A 173 8.34 5.18 10.07
C THR A 173 8.94 3.95 10.77
N PHE A 174 8.23 2.82 10.81
CA PHE A 174 8.83 1.58 11.32
C PHE A 174 9.86 0.96 10.39
N GLY A 175 9.73 1.18 9.08
CA GLY A 175 10.78 0.88 8.11
C GLY A 175 12.08 1.63 8.45
N LYS A 176 11.98 2.94 8.73
CA LYS A 176 13.09 3.75 9.22
C LYS A 176 13.67 3.21 10.53
N LEU A 177 12.83 2.82 11.49
CA LEU A 177 13.30 2.25 12.76
C LEU A 177 14.14 0.98 12.54
N ASN A 178 13.71 0.10 11.64
CA ASN A 178 14.51 -1.04 11.20
C ASN A 178 15.82 -0.61 10.50
N GLY A 179 15.77 0.42 9.65
CA GLY A 179 16.96 1.01 9.00
C GLY A 179 17.99 1.51 10.00
N LEU A 180 17.55 2.24 11.03
CA LEU A 180 18.41 2.75 12.11
C LEU A 180 19.01 1.63 12.95
N TRP A 181 18.25 0.55 13.19
CA TRP A 181 18.76 -0.66 13.84
C TRP A 181 19.87 -1.34 13.01
N MET A 182 19.68 -1.46 11.70
CA MET A 182 20.71 -2.00 10.79
C MET A 182 21.95 -1.11 10.77
N ALA A 183 21.76 0.21 10.72
CA ALA A 183 22.84 1.20 10.68
C ALA A 183 23.56 1.40 12.02
N LYS A 184 23.06 0.82 13.12
CA LYS A 184 23.59 1.01 14.48
C LYS A 184 23.59 2.47 14.96
N ASP A 185 22.62 3.27 14.52
CA ASP A 185 22.42 4.64 15.02
C ASP A 185 21.53 4.61 16.27
N ASP A 186 22.12 4.26 17.41
CA ASP A 186 21.40 4.05 18.68
C ASP A 186 20.63 5.29 19.16
N ARG A 187 21.16 6.49 18.89
CA ARG A 187 20.52 7.74 19.30
C ARG A 187 19.22 7.95 18.54
N LYS A 188 19.25 7.89 17.20
CA LYS A 188 18.03 8.05 16.40
C LYS A 188 17.08 6.87 16.59
N LEU A 189 17.62 5.65 16.77
CA LEU A 189 16.83 4.46 17.06
C LEU A 189 16.01 4.65 18.34
N ARG A 190 16.64 5.13 19.42
CA ARG A 190 15.95 5.44 20.68
C ARG A 190 14.89 6.52 20.50
N ASN A 191 15.27 7.65 19.90
CA ASN A 191 14.34 8.77 19.66
C ASN A 191 13.10 8.32 18.89
N LEU A 192 13.28 7.57 17.80
CA LEU A 192 12.16 7.12 16.98
C LEU A 192 11.31 6.05 17.68
N ALA A 193 11.93 5.15 18.45
CA ALA A 193 11.20 4.15 19.25
C ALA A 193 10.35 4.81 20.34
N ASP A 194 10.87 5.85 20.99
CA ASP A 194 10.14 6.63 22.00
C ASP A 194 8.95 7.37 21.38
N GLU A 195 9.17 8.07 20.26
CA GLU A 195 8.10 8.75 19.52
C GLU A 195 6.99 7.77 19.13
N MET A 196 7.33 6.65 18.49
CA MET A 196 6.32 5.66 18.08
C MET A 196 5.62 4.99 19.27
N THR A 197 6.30 4.80 20.40
CA THR A 197 5.67 4.29 21.62
C THR A 197 4.64 5.28 22.17
N SER A 198 4.97 6.59 22.16
CA SER A 198 4.08 7.66 22.63
C SER A 198 2.86 7.89 21.74
N TYR A 199 2.93 7.53 20.45
CA TYR A 199 1.84 7.72 19.47
C TYR A 199 0.95 6.50 19.27
N ALA A 200 1.22 5.41 19.98
CA ALA A 200 0.37 4.23 19.91
C ALA A 200 -0.99 4.48 20.57
N SER A 201 -2.06 3.98 19.94
CA SER A 201 -3.42 4.07 20.46
C SER A 201 -3.91 2.73 21.00
N THR A 202 -5.01 2.75 21.78
CA THR A 202 -5.74 1.52 22.11
C THR A 202 -6.84 1.25 21.09
N ARG A 203 -6.81 0.08 20.45
CA ARG A 203 -7.79 -0.37 19.45
C ARG A 203 -8.19 -1.82 19.72
N GLY A 204 -9.46 -2.05 20.03
CA GLY A 204 -9.96 -3.41 20.32
C GLY A 204 -9.24 -4.12 21.48
N GLY A 205 -8.79 -3.36 22.48
CA GLY A 205 -8.02 -3.87 23.62
C GLY A 205 -6.54 -4.17 23.33
N ALA A 206 -6.05 -3.84 22.13
CA ALA A 206 -4.64 -3.95 21.75
C ALA A 206 -4.01 -2.56 21.59
N LEU A 207 -2.69 -2.50 21.71
CA LEU A 207 -1.93 -1.32 21.30
C LEU A 207 -1.80 -1.35 19.76
N ALA A 208 -2.02 -0.22 19.10
CA ALA A 208 -2.07 -0.13 17.65
C ALA A 208 -1.44 1.16 17.15
N TRP A 209 -0.87 1.09 15.95
CA TRP A 209 -0.48 2.27 15.19
C TRP A 209 -1.45 2.46 14.03
N GLU A 210 -2.35 3.43 14.20
CA GLU A 210 -3.46 3.69 13.29
C GLU A 210 -3.11 4.78 12.26
N TYR A 211 -3.81 4.73 11.13
CA TYR A 211 -3.86 5.79 10.14
C TYR A 211 -5.11 6.63 10.35
N TYR A 212 -4.94 7.95 10.39
CA TYR A 212 -5.97 8.92 10.78
C TYR A 212 -6.53 9.75 9.61
N PHE A 213 -6.46 9.23 8.39
CA PHE A 213 -6.98 9.87 7.18
C PHE A 213 -7.80 8.92 6.29
N TYR A 214 -8.56 9.47 5.33
CA TYR A 214 -9.27 8.65 4.36
C TYR A 214 -8.30 8.10 3.32
N PHE A 215 -8.41 6.80 3.04
CA PHE A 215 -7.53 6.18 2.06
C PHE A 215 -8.22 4.99 1.42
N GLY A 216 -8.30 4.99 0.08
CA GLY A 216 -8.75 3.80 -0.64
C GLY A 216 -10.17 3.32 -0.32
N GLY A 217 -11.05 4.23 0.12
CA GLY A 217 -12.40 3.93 0.60
C GLY A 217 -12.49 3.66 2.12
N GLY A 218 -11.36 3.52 2.81
CA GLY A 218 -11.27 3.44 4.25
C GLY A 218 -11.53 4.79 4.93
N LYS A 219 -12.21 4.75 6.07
CA LYS A 219 -12.44 5.91 6.94
C LYS A 219 -11.51 5.83 8.14
N PRO A 220 -10.93 6.95 8.61
CA PRO A 220 -10.11 6.92 9.80
C PRO A 220 -10.94 6.68 11.07
N PRO A 221 -10.39 6.04 12.11
CA PRO A 221 -9.06 5.43 12.13
C PRO A 221 -9.08 3.99 11.62
N TRP A 222 -8.03 3.59 10.92
CA TRP A 222 -7.85 2.23 10.43
C TRP A 222 -6.42 1.72 10.67
N ALA A 223 -6.26 0.40 10.74
CA ALA A 223 -4.97 -0.25 10.97
C ALA A 223 -4.55 -1.12 9.78
N SER A 224 -3.26 -1.44 9.71
CA SER A 224 -2.63 -2.31 8.72
C SER A 224 -1.85 -3.44 9.40
N ALA A 225 -2.07 -4.69 8.98
CA ALA A 225 -1.31 -5.82 9.50
C ALA A 225 0.19 -5.68 9.23
N MET A 226 0.55 -5.21 8.03
CA MET A 226 1.94 -5.02 7.60
C MET A 226 2.62 -3.95 8.44
N ALA A 227 1.99 -2.78 8.63
CA ALA A 227 2.54 -1.73 9.47
C ALA A 227 2.67 -2.19 10.94
N GLN A 228 1.65 -2.89 11.46
CA GLN A 228 1.67 -3.43 12.83
C GLN A 228 2.79 -4.46 13.02
N ALA A 229 3.01 -5.36 12.05
CA ALA A 229 4.05 -6.40 12.10
C ALA A 229 5.46 -5.80 12.04
N THR A 230 5.68 -4.83 11.14
CA THR A 230 6.94 -4.08 11.06
C THR A 230 7.18 -3.31 12.36
N GLY A 231 6.14 -2.77 12.99
CA GLY A 231 6.23 -2.10 14.29
C GLY A 231 6.68 -3.00 15.44
N ILE A 232 5.99 -4.13 15.65
CA ILE A 232 6.39 -5.06 16.73
C ILE A 232 7.78 -5.66 16.49
N GLN A 233 8.16 -5.93 15.24
CA GLN A 233 9.48 -6.42 14.87
C GLN A 233 10.57 -5.39 15.18
N SER A 234 10.39 -4.16 14.72
CA SER A 234 11.38 -3.08 14.88
C SER A 234 11.55 -2.67 16.35
N LEU A 235 10.47 -2.61 17.13
CA LEU A 235 10.54 -2.38 18.58
C LEU A 235 11.23 -3.53 19.32
N ALA A 236 11.00 -4.78 18.93
CA ALA A 236 11.69 -5.93 19.52
C ALA A 236 13.21 -5.90 19.22
N ARG A 237 13.59 -5.53 18.00
CA ARG A 237 14.99 -5.30 17.61
C ARG A 237 15.63 -4.15 18.37
N ALA A 238 14.92 -3.02 18.49
CA ALA A 238 15.36 -1.87 19.26
C ALA A 238 15.57 -2.23 20.74
N SER A 239 14.66 -3.01 21.33
CA SER A 239 14.78 -3.50 22.71
C SER A 239 16.09 -4.27 22.94
N GLN A 240 16.43 -5.20 22.04
CA GLN A 240 17.67 -5.98 22.13
C GLN A 240 18.92 -5.10 21.99
N GLN A 241 18.94 -4.22 20.98
CA GLN A 241 20.12 -3.39 20.69
C GLN A 241 20.36 -2.35 21.77
N LEU A 242 19.32 -1.65 22.20
CA LEU A 242 19.39 -0.57 23.20
C LEU A 242 19.36 -1.08 24.64
N LYS A 243 19.21 -2.41 24.84
CA LYS A 243 19.01 -3.05 26.15
C LYS A 243 17.85 -2.41 26.94
N ALA A 244 16.76 -2.13 26.22
CA ALA A 244 15.61 -1.37 26.68
C ALA A 244 14.35 -2.26 26.65
N PRO A 245 14.06 -3.03 27.73
CA PRO A 245 12.97 -4.01 27.75
C PRO A 245 11.58 -3.41 27.53
N GLU A 246 11.39 -2.12 27.82
CA GLU A 246 10.14 -1.38 27.64
C GLU A 246 9.63 -1.43 26.18
N TYR A 247 10.51 -1.43 25.18
CA TYR A 247 10.10 -1.52 23.78
C TYR A 247 9.55 -2.91 23.44
N LEU A 248 10.09 -3.97 24.06
CA LEU A 248 9.56 -5.32 23.89
C LEU A 248 8.17 -5.45 24.54
N GLU A 249 7.96 -4.81 25.69
CA GLU A 249 6.65 -4.77 26.36
C GLU A 249 5.61 -3.99 25.54
N THR A 250 6.01 -2.89 24.90
CA THR A 250 5.16 -2.18 23.92
C THR A 250 4.82 -3.10 22.74
N ALA A 251 5.81 -3.82 22.18
CA ALA A 251 5.58 -4.78 21.10
C ALA A 251 4.63 -5.93 21.51
N ARG A 252 4.73 -6.45 22.74
CA ARG A 252 3.79 -7.45 23.32
C ARG A 252 2.36 -6.94 23.40
N LYS A 253 2.15 -5.66 23.72
CA LYS A 253 0.80 -5.06 23.68
C LYS A 253 0.31 -4.92 22.24
N GLY A 254 1.23 -4.67 21.30
CA GLY A 254 0.97 -4.53 19.87
C GLY A 254 0.55 -5.83 19.18
N VAL A 255 1.13 -6.97 19.55
CA VAL A 255 0.84 -8.26 18.89
C VAL A 255 -0.61 -8.73 19.09
N LYS A 256 -1.30 -8.22 20.13
CA LYS A 256 -2.70 -8.55 20.42
C LYS A 256 -3.65 -8.18 19.27
N LEU A 257 -3.31 -7.17 18.45
CA LEU A 257 -4.18 -6.74 17.34
C LEU A 257 -4.37 -7.83 16.28
N PHE A 258 -3.39 -8.73 16.11
CA PHE A 258 -3.46 -9.88 15.21
C PHE A 258 -4.46 -10.96 15.67
N GLN A 259 -4.97 -10.85 16.89
CA GLN A 259 -5.99 -11.76 17.44
C GLN A 259 -7.41 -11.22 17.27
N VAL A 260 -7.56 -9.97 16.82
CA VAL A 260 -8.85 -9.29 16.70
C VAL A 260 -9.31 -9.32 15.25
N GLU A 261 -10.58 -9.69 15.00
CA GLU A 261 -11.15 -9.69 13.65
C GLU A 261 -11.24 -8.26 13.09
N ALA A 262 -11.02 -8.13 11.78
CA ALA A 262 -11.36 -6.91 11.05
C ALA A 262 -12.87 -6.61 11.13
N PRO A 263 -13.27 -5.32 11.10
CA PRO A 263 -12.42 -4.15 10.86
C PRO A 263 -11.76 -3.57 12.11
N VAL A 264 -12.01 -4.11 13.31
CA VAL A 264 -11.39 -3.61 14.55
C VAL A 264 -9.92 -4.05 14.62
N GLY A 265 -9.63 -5.33 14.38
CA GLY A 265 -8.25 -5.81 14.26
C GLY A 265 -7.81 -5.94 12.81
N VAL A 266 -6.86 -6.84 12.59
CA VAL A 266 -6.17 -6.97 11.29
C VAL A 266 -6.22 -8.39 10.72
N ARG A 267 -7.10 -9.26 11.24
CA ARG A 267 -7.25 -10.63 10.74
C ARG A 267 -8.65 -10.96 10.20
N THR A 268 -8.70 -12.01 9.39
CA THR A 268 -9.91 -12.74 9.03
C THR A 268 -9.65 -14.23 9.15
N LYS A 269 -10.53 -14.97 9.85
CA LYS A 269 -10.45 -16.43 9.90
C LYS A 269 -10.72 -17.07 8.54
N THR A 270 -10.00 -18.14 8.24
CA THR A 270 -10.18 -18.96 7.04
C THR A 270 -10.29 -20.43 7.41
N LYS A 271 -10.62 -21.29 6.45
CA LYS A 271 -10.62 -22.75 6.66
C LYS A 271 -9.23 -23.30 6.98
N ALA A 272 -8.17 -22.71 6.42
CA ALA A 272 -6.79 -23.18 6.60
C ALA A 272 -6.09 -22.53 7.82
N GLY A 273 -6.54 -21.36 8.28
CA GLY A 273 -5.93 -20.63 9.37
C GLY A 273 -6.46 -19.19 9.48
N VAL A 274 -5.57 -18.21 9.34
CA VAL A 274 -5.94 -16.79 9.38
C VAL A 274 -5.31 -16.04 8.23
N ARG A 275 -6.01 -15.07 7.67
CA ARG A 275 -5.43 -14.08 6.76
C ARG A 275 -5.20 -12.78 7.52
N PHE A 276 -4.01 -12.21 7.39
CA PHE A 276 -3.72 -10.87 7.90
C PHE A 276 -3.88 -9.84 6.79
N LEU A 277 -4.53 -8.72 7.12
CA LEU A 277 -5.03 -7.78 6.14
C LEU A 277 -4.16 -6.52 6.06
N LEU A 278 -3.73 -6.17 4.85
CA LEU A 278 -3.04 -4.91 4.61
C LEU A 278 -3.90 -3.72 5.03
N TYR A 279 -5.21 -3.79 4.79
CA TYR A 279 -6.19 -2.80 5.26
C TYR A 279 -7.26 -3.48 6.11
N SER A 280 -7.32 -3.13 7.40
CA SER A 280 -8.39 -3.62 8.30
C SER A 280 -9.79 -3.30 7.79
N PHE A 281 -9.98 -2.21 7.06
CA PHE A 281 -11.29 -1.81 6.52
C PHE A 281 -11.70 -2.57 5.23
N ALA A 282 -10.78 -3.32 4.60
CA ALA A 282 -11.04 -3.97 3.31
C ALA A 282 -10.66 -5.47 3.33
N PRO A 283 -11.36 -6.31 4.12
CA PRO A 283 -11.06 -7.75 4.22
C PRO A 283 -11.18 -8.52 2.90
N GLY A 284 -11.91 -7.99 1.91
CA GLY A 284 -11.97 -8.55 0.56
C GLY A 284 -10.74 -8.29 -0.30
N GLN A 285 -9.82 -7.43 0.12
CA GLN A 285 -8.56 -7.15 -0.60
C GLN A 285 -7.45 -8.01 -0.02
N GLN A 286 -7.29 -9.19 -0.62
CA GLN A 286 -6.34 -10.22 -0.21
C GLN A 286 -4.96 -9.92 -0.81
N VAL A 287 -4.36 -8.80 -0.39
CA VAL A 287 -3.10 -8.28 -0.93
C VAL A 287 -1.92 -9.17 -0.52
N LEU A 288 -1.21 -9.70 -1.51
CA LEU A 288 -0.22 -10.76 -1.30
C LEU A 288 1.04 -10.24 -0.58
N ASN A 289 1.68 -9.21 -1.13
CA ASN A 289 2.93 -8.67 -0.57
C ASN A 289 2.74 -8.21 0.89
N GLY A 290 1.62 -7.55 1.18
CA GLY A 290 1.29 -7.13 2.54
C GLY A 290 1.11 -8.30 3.52
N PHE A 291 0.50 -9.40 3.06
CA PHE A 291 0.33 -10.59 3.90
C PHE A 291 1.67 -11.31 4.14
N VAL A 292 2.48 -11.52 3.09
CA VAL A 292 3.79 -12.18 3.21
C VAL A 292 4.74 -11.37 4.12
N GLN A 293 4.82 -10.05 3.96
CA GLN A 293 5.63 -9.21 4.86
C GLN A 293 5.13 -9.22 6.30
N THR A 294 3.81 -9.27 6.50
CA THR A 294 3.26 -9.43 7.85
C THR A 294 3.81 -10.67 8.53
N LEU A 295 3.92 -11.79 7.80
CA LEU A 295 4.49 -13.03 8.34
C LEU A 295 5.99 -12.90 8.66
N VAL A 296 6.76 -12.20 7.83
CA VAL A 296 8.18 -11.90 8.11
C VAL A 296 8.32 -11.17 9.45
N GLY A 297 7.59 -10.07 9.62
CA GLY A 297 7.64 -9.27 10.86
C GLY A 297 7.17 -10.04 12.09
N LEU A 298 6.08 -10.82 11.95
CA LEU A 298 5.53 -11.62 13.03
C LEU A 298 6.46 -12.77 13.44
N ASN A 299 7.14 -13.42 12.50
CA ASN A 299 8.13 -14.47 12.78
C ASN A 299 9.32 -13.91 13.56
N ASP A 300 9.92 -12.81 13.07
CA ASP A 300 11.06 -12.17 13.74
C ASP A 300 10.71 -11.73 15.16
N TYR A 301 9.55 -11.09 15.35
CA TYR A 301 9.05 -10.76 16.68
C TYR A 301 8.89 -12.01 17.55
N ALA A 302 8.29 -13.08 17.02
CA ALA A 302 8.06 -14.32 17.79
C ALA A 302 9.36 -15.00 18.24
N VAL A 303 10.43 -14.89 17.44
CA VAL A 303 11.78 -15.37 17.78
C VAL A 303 12.40 -14.47 18.85
N ILE A 304 12.47 -13.16 18.60
CA ILE A 304 13.11 -12.18 19.51
C ILE A 304 12.42 -12.17 20.88
N ALA A 305 11.09 -12.08 20.90
CA ALA A 305 10.27 -11.96 22.10
C ALA A 305 10.07 -13.29 22.84
N ARG A 306 10.49 -14.42 22.23
CA ARG A 306 10.18 -15.80 22.65
C ARG A 306 8.68 -15.99 22.92
N ASP A 307 7.85 -15.42 22.05
CA ASP A 307 6.40 -15.33 22.23
C ASP A 307 5.67 -16.50 21.56
N ALA A 308 5.19 -17.45 22.37
CA ALA A 308 4.49 -18.63 21.88
C ALA A 308 3.17 -18.31 21.17
N GLN A 309 2.48 -17.23 21.56
CA GLN A 309 1.24 -16.83 20.91
C GLN A 309 1.52 -16.24 19.52
N ALA A 310 2.58 -15.45 19.38
CA ALA A 310 3.03 -14.97 18.08
C ALA A 310 3.45 -16.11 17.15
N ARG A 311 4.13 -17.16 17.66
CA ARG A 311 4.43 -18.38 16.88
C ARG A 311 3.16 -19.07 16.36
N LYS A 312 2.11 -19.18 17.20
CA LYS A 312 0.81 -19.73 16.79
C LYS A 312 0.15 -18.87 15.71
N LEU A 313 0.20 -17.55 15.84
CA LEU A 313 -0.33 -16.61 14.85
C LEU A 313 0.43 -16.71 13.52
N PHE A 314 1.77 -16.78 13.57
CA PHE A 314 2.61 -17.02 12.39
C PHE A 314 2.22 -18.34 11.72
N ALA A 315 2.19 -19.46 12.45
CA ALA A 315 1.84 -20.75 11.87
C ALA A 315 0.42 -20.79 11.26
N ALA A 316 -0.55 -20.10 11.87
CA ALA A 316 -1.91 -20.00 11.32
C ALA A 316 -1.97 -19.11 10.07
N GLY A 317 -1.19 -18.03 10.05
CA GLY A 317 -1.07 -17.15 8.89
C GLY A 317 -0.34 -17.83 7.73
N GLU A 318 0.75 -18.51 8.03
CA GLU A 318 1.60 -19.21 7.08
C GLU A 318 0.82 -20.28 6.29
N ARG A 319 -0.02 -21.09 6.96
CA ARG A 319 -0.91 -22.05 6.29
C ARG A 319 -1.83 -21.39 5.25
N GLN A 320 -2.37 -20.22 5.56
CA GLN A 320 -3.22 -19.50 4.60
C GLN A 320 -2.38 -18.84 3.50
N ALA A 321 -1.20 -18.30 3.84
CA ALA A 321 -0.34 -17.63 2.87
C ALA A 321 0.19 -18.58 1.80
N ARG A 322 0.40 -19.87 2.09
CA ARG A 322 0.72 -20.87 1.06
C ARG A 322 -0.36 -20.95 -0.02
N LEU A 323 -1.63 -20.95 0.38
CA LEU A 323 -2.77 -21.00 -0.54
C LEU A 323 -2.91 -19.69 -1.31
N ASP A 324 -2.71 -18.56 -0.64
CA ASP A 324 -2.79 -17.25 -1.28
C ASP A 324 -1.67 -17.07 -2.31
N LEU A 325 -0.46 -17.53 -1.99
CA LEU A 325 0.66 -17.51 -2.91
C LEU A 325 0.37 -18.39 -4.13
N ALA A 326 -0.08 -19.64 -3.92
CA ALA A 326 -0.43 -20.53 -5.01
C ALA A 326 -1.55 -19.96 -5.91
N ALA A 327 -2.56 -19.30 -5.32
CA ALA A 327 -3.63 -18.65 -6.07
C ALA A 327 -3.20 -17.37 -6.80
N SER A 328 -2.03 -16.81 -6.43
CA SER A 328 -1.49 -15.58 -7.01
C SER A 328 -0.29 -15.85 -7.93
N ASP A 329 0.21 -17.07 -7.97
CA ASP A 329 1.28 -17.51 -8.87
C ASP A 329 0.68 -17.80 -10.26
N THR A 330 1.10 -17.05 -11.27
CA THR A 330 0.60 -17.22 -12.64
C THR A 330 1.37 -18.29 -13.43
N GLY A 331 2.45 -18.84 -12.85
CA GLY A 331 3.40 -19.68 -13.56
C GLY A 331 4.53 -18.90 -14.24
N ALA A 332 4.39 -17.59 -14.43
CA ALA A 332 5.40 -16.72 -15.06
C ALA A 332 5.59 -15.36 -14.36
N TRP A 333 4.68 -15.01 -13.44
CA TRP A 333 4.62 -13.75 -12.69
C TRP A 333 3.74 -13.92 -11.45
N SER A 334 3.53 -12.85 -10.67
CA SER A 334 2.58 -12.85 -9.55
C SER A 334 1.39 -11.89 -9.77
N LEU A 335 0.26 -12.21 -9.16
CA LEU A 335 -0.83 -11.26 -8.97
C LEU A 335 -0.56 -10.38 -7.75
N TYR A 336 -0.99 -9.12 -7.80
CA TYR A 336 -0.89 -8.20 -6.67
C TYR A 336 -1.73 -8.65 -5.46
N GLN A 337 -2.90 -9.23 -5.75
CA GLN A 337 -3.82 -9.79 -4.77
C GLN A 337 -4.48 -11.03 -5.36
N VAL A 338 -4.99 -11.92 -4.50
CA VAL A 338 -5.71 -13.12 -4.94
C VAL A 338 -6.87 -12.73 -5.85
N GLY A 339 -6.91 -13.29 -7.07
CA GLY A 339 -7.93 -12.99 -8.08
C GLY A 339 -7.86 -11.57 -8.67
N GLY A 340 -6.77 -10.83 -8.44
CA GLY A 340 -6.53 -9.51 -9.00
C GLY A 340 -5.76 -9.52 -10.32
N SER A 341 -5.30 -8.35 -10.73
CA SER A 341 -4.38 -8.20 -11.87
C SER A 341 -2.96 -8.60 -11.50
N GLU A 342 -2.15 -8.84 -12.53
CA GLU A 342 -0.70 -9.00 -12.39
C GLU A 342 -0.08 -7.80 -11.66
N ALA A 343 0.89 -8.11 -10.81
CA ALA A 343 1.69 -7.13 -10.09
C ALA A 343 2.47 -6.25 -11.07
N ASP A 344 2.63 -4.96 -10.75
CA ASP A 344 3.67 -4.16 -11.40
C ASP A 344 5.07 -4.62 -10.97
N ILE A 345 6.11 -4.08 -11.59
CA ILE A 345 7.50 -4.43 -11.28
C ILE A 345 7.88 -4.15 -9.82
N GLY A 346 7.31 -3.12 -9.22
CA GLY A 346 7.55 -2.76 -7.82
C GLY A 346 7.03 -3.86 -6.89
N TYR A 347 5.77 -4.26 -7.04
CA TYR A 347 5.19 -5.32 -6.20
C TYR A 347 5.79 -6.69 -6.48
N GLN A 348 6.16 -6.99 -7.73
CA GLN A 348 6.86 -8.24 -8.03
C GLN A 348 8.21 -8.29 -7.30
N THR A 349 8.96 -7.20 -7.31
CA THR A 349 10.24 -7.10 -6.61
C THR A 349 10.04 -7.31 -5.10
N LEU A 350 9.04 -6.67 -4.51
CA LEU A 350 8.72 -6.84 -3.09
C LEU A 350 8.35 -8.26 -2.71
N VAL A 351 7.41 -8.86 -3.43
CA VAL A 351 6.92 -10.19 -3.06
C VAL A 351 8.04 -11.20 -3.20
N ASN A 352 8.90 -11.06 -4.21
CA ASN A 352 10.12 -11.86 -4.35
C ASN A 352 11.06 -11.69 -3.14
N GLU A 353 11.32 -10.45 -2.72
CA GLU A 353 12.15 -10.17 -1.54
C GLU A 353 11.53 -10.73 -0.25
N PHE A 354 10.22 -10.58 -0.04
CA PHE A 354 9.54 -11.07 1.16
C PHE A 354 9.46 -12.59 1.23
N ILE A 355 9.29 -13.26 0.08
CA ILE A 355 9.37 -14.72 0.00
C ILE A 355 10.78 -15.20 0.36
N GLY A 356 11.82 -14.57 -0.19
CA GLY A 356 13.21 -14.85 0.17
C GLY A 356 13.46 -14.65 1.67
N ASN A 357 13.00 -13.52 2.22
CA ASN A 357 13.09 -13.23 3.64
C ASN A 357 12.40 -14.28 4.53
N LEU A 358 11.25 -14.83 4.09
CA LEU A 358 10.59 -15.93 4.80
C LEU A 358 11.39 -17.23 4.74
N CYS A 359 11.96 -17.58 3.58
CA CYS A 359 12.87 -18.72 3.46
C CYS A 359 14.01 -18.60 4.48
N ASP A 360 14.75 -17.48 4.46
CA ASP A 360 15.93 -17.27 5.30
C ASP A 360 15.62 -17.32 6.81
N ARG A 361 14.42 -16.88 7.22
CA ARG A 361 14.04 -16.74 8.63
C ARG A 361 13.30 -17.93 9.22
N SER A 362 12.64 -18.72 8.38
CA SER A 362 11.78 -19.82 8.83
C SER A 362 12.30 -21.20 8.45
N ASP A 363 13.22 -21.28 7.49
CA ASP A 363 13.76 -22.53 6.93
C ASP A 363 12.65 -23.50 6.46
N ILE A 364 11.53 -22.94 6.00
CA ILE A 364 10.40 -23.71 5.48
C ILE A 364 10.61 -23.90 3.97
N GLY A 365 10.84 -25.16 3.57
CA GLY A 365 11.14 -25.53 2.18
C GLY A 365 10.17 -24.95 1.13
N PHE A 366 8.87 -24.85 1.43
CA PHE A 366 7.89 -24.21 0.55
C PHE A 366 8.29 -22.78 0.14
N TRP A 367 8.73 -21.95 1.09
CA TRP A 367 9.11 -20.56 0.81
C TRP A 367 10.46 -20.48 0.09
N CYS A 368 11.37 -21.41 0.36
CA CYS A 368 12.65 -21.49 -0.36
C CYS A 368 12.47 -21.88 -1.84
N ASP A 369 11.60 -22.84 -2.12
CA ASP A 369 11.27 -23.23 -3.49
C ASP A 369 10.49 -22.13 -4.22
N ALA A 370 9.54 -21.47 -3.53
CA ALA A 370 8.86 -20.31 -4.06
C ALA A 370 9.83 -19.15 -4.36
N GLY A 371 10.82 -18.92 -3.48
CA GLY A 371 11.82 -17.87 -3.68
C GLY A 371 12.66 -18.10 -4.93
N LYS A 372 13.13 -19.33 -5.15
CA LYS A 372 13.82 -19.70 -6.39
C LYS A 372 12.95 -19.50 -7.63
N ARG A 373 11.68 -19.94 -7.55
CA ARG A 373 10.73 -19.83 -8.66
C ARG A 373 10.42 -18.36 -9.02
N PHE A 374 10.08 -17.54 -8.03
CA PHE A 374 9.75 -16.12 -8.24
C PHE A 374 10.98 -15.30 -8.69
N ALA A 375 12.18 -15.65 -8.21
CA ALA A 375 13.42 -15.05 -8.72
C ALA A 375 13.69 -15.43 -10.19
N GLY A 376 13.25 -16.62 -10.62
CA GLY A 376 13.25 -17.04 -12.02
C GLY A 376 12.36 -16.17 -12.90
N TYR A 377 11.15 -15.83 -12.42
CA TYR A 377 10.19 -14.98 -13.17
C TYR A 377 10.74 -13.60 -13.53
N MET A 378 11.64 -13.06 -12.71
CA MET A 378 12.31 -11.78 -12.96
C MET A 378 13.31 -11.83 -14.13
N LYS A 379 13.72 -13.02 -14.57
CA LYS A 379 14.78 -13.22 -15.57
C LYS A 379 14.31 -13.94 -16.84
N GLN A 380 13.26 -14.74 -16.72
CA GLN A 380 12.71 -15.48 -17.86
C GLN A 380 12.03 -14.50 -18.82
N PRO A 381 12.26 -14.58 -20.15
CA PRO A 381 11.50 -13.76 -21.10
C PRO A 381 10.01 -14.15 -21.12
N PRO A 382 9.11 -13.26 -21.57
CA PRO A 382 7.72 -13.63 -21.81
C PRO A 382 7.64 -14.66 -22.95
N GLU A 383 6.80 -15.67 -22.76
CA GLU A 383 6.47 -16.65 -23.80
C GLU A 383 5.35 -16.09 -24.66
N LEU A 384 5.46 -16.28 -25.98
CA LEU A 384 4.53 -15.74 -26.97
C LEU A 384 4.10 -16.87 -27.89
N GLU A 385 2.80 -16.96 -28.16
CA GLU A 385 2.26 -17.95 -29.08
C GLU A 385 1.30 -17.29 -30.07
N ALA A 386 1.52 -17.49 -31.37
CA ALA A 386 0.58 -17.03 -32.39
C ALA A 386 -0.57 -18.04 -32.54
N ILE A 387 -1.81 -17.60 -32.31
CA ILE A 387 -3.00 -18.45 -32.41
C ILE A 387 -3.58 -18.41 -33.82
N THR A 388 -3.63 -17.23 -34.43
CA THR A 388 -4.22 -17.07 -35.76
C THR A 388 -3.28 -17.58 -36.85
N THR A 389 -3.70 -18.64 -37.54
CA THR A 389 -2.94 -19.25 -38.64
C THR A 389 -3.53 -18.94 -40.03
N ARG A 390 -4.80 -18.53 -40.12
CA ARG A 390 -5.48 -18.28 -41.40
C ARG A 390 -6.40 -17.06 -41.34
N VAL A 391 -6.41 -16.26 -42.40
CA VAL A 391 -7.30 -15.10 -42.59
C VAL A 391 -7.75 -14.99 -44.05
N ARG A 392 -8.71 -14.12 -44.38
CA ARG A 392 -9.16 -13.88 -45.75
C ARG A 392 -8.68 -12.56 -46.32
N ALA A 393 -8.26 -12.58 -47.58
CA ALA A 393 -7.81 -11.41 -48.33
C ALA A 393 -8.89 -10.32 -48.39
N GLY A 394 -8.47 -9.06 -48.26
CA GLY A 394 -9.36 -7.89 -48.36
C GLY A 394 -10.34 -7.70 -47.18
N SER A 395 -10.19 -8.47 -46.10
CA SER A 395 -10.99 -8.34 -44.88
C SER A 395 -10.24 -7.60 -43.76
N THR A 396 -10.93 -7.25 -42.68
CA THR A 396 -10.27 -6.90 -41.41
C THR A 396 -10.32 -8.11 -40.49
N ALA A 397 -9.15 -8.62 -40.09
CA ALA A 397 -9.04 -9.80 -39.25
C ALA A 397 -8.42 -9.47 -37.89
N LEU A 398 -8.92 -10.08 -36.82
CA LEU A 398 -8.26 -10.07 -35.51
C LEU A 398 -7.19 -11.16 -35.47
N VAL A 399 -5.92 -10.78 -35.52
CA VAL A 399 -4.78 -11.70 -35.41
C VAL A 399 -4.53 -11.94 -33.92
N ARG A 400 -4.87 -13.13 -33.45
CA ARG A 400 -4.80 -13.53 -32.04
C ARG A 400 -3.46 -14.14 -31.67
N PHE A 401 -3.03 -13.90 -30.44
CA PHE A 401 -1.83 -14.47 -29.82
C PHE A 401 -2.04 -14.63 -28.31
N GLU A 402 -1.25 -15.47 -27.66
CA GLU A 402 -1.15 -15.55 -26.20
C GLU A 402 0.19 -15.00 -25.71
N VAL A 403 0.21 -14.50 -24.48
CA VAL A 403 1.43 -14.10 -23.77
C VAL A 403 1.40 -14.60 -22.32
N SER A 404 2.52 -15.11 -21.82
CA SER A 404 2.56 -15.75 -20.48
C SER A 404 2.50 -14.78 -19.31
N LYS A 405 2.84 -13.50 -19.53
CA LYS A 405 2.85 -12.45 -18.50
C LYS A 405 2.73 -11.04 -19.08
N ILE A 406 2.39 -10.07 -18.24
CA ILE A 406 2.29 -8.66 -18.61
C ILE A 406 3.53 -8.18 -19.39
N SER A 407 3.30 -7.78 -20.63
CA SER A 407 4.35 -7.44 -21.59
C SER A 407 3.89 -6.39 -22.59
N LYS A 408 4.83 -5.57 -23.06
CA LYS A 408 4.65 -4.79 -24.29
C LYS A 408 4.89 -5.72 -25.48
N VAL A 409 3.81 -6.14 -26.15
CA VAL A 409 3.86 -7.07 -27.28
C VAL A 409 3.76 -6.31 -28.59
N GLY A 410 4.83 -6.31 -29.37
CA GLY A 410 4.86 -5.90 -30.77
C GLY A 410 4.49 -7.05 -31.71
N MET A 411 3.73 -6.72 -32.75
CA MET A 411 3.38 -7.62 -33.84
C MET A 411 3.85 -7.02 -35.15
N THR A 412 4.54 -7.78 -35.98
CA THR A 412 4.88 -7.40 -37.35
C THR A 412 4.52 -8.52 -38.31
N ILE A 413 3.82 -8.18 -39.39
CA ILE A 413 3.45 -9.12 -40.44
C ILE A 413 4.16 -8.71 -41.73
N ARG A 414 4.91 -9.63 -42.35
CA ARG A 414 5.68 -9.40 -43.58
C ARG A 414 5.26 -10.35 -44.69
N ARG A 415 5.42 -9.91 -45.93
CA ARG A 415 5.37 -10.76 -47.12
C ARG A 415 6.58 -10.43 -47.99
N ASN A 416 7.35 -11.45 -48.36
CA ASN A 416 8.55 -11.29 -49.19
C ASN A 416 9.50 -10.19 -48.65
N GLY A 417 9.68 -10.11 -47.33
CA GLY A 417 10.50 -9.09 -46.67
C GLY A 417 9.82 -7.72 -46.47
N THR A 418 8.71 -7.42 -47.15
CA THR A 418 7.98 -6.15 -46.99
C THR A 418 6.99 -6.20 -45.84
N THR A 419 7.05 -5.22 -44.93
CA THR A 419 6.09 -5.08 -43.82
C THR A 419 4.71 -4.70 -44.33
N SER A 420 3.73 -5.56 -44.07
CA SER A 420 2.31 -5.31 -44.36
C SER A 420 1.56 -4.73 -43.17
N PHE A 421 2.04 -4.97 -41.94
CA PHE A 421 1.41 -4.51 -40.71
C PHE A 421 2.43 -4.46 -39.57
N SER A 422 2.34 -3.45 -38.71
CA SER A 422 3.11 -3.36 -37.48
C SER A 422 2.34 -2.60 -36.41
N THR A 423 2.30 -3.13 -35.18
CA THR A 423 1.68 -2.45 -34.03
C THR A 423 2.25 -2.99 -32.72
N SER A 424 1.98 -2.32 -31.60
CA SER A 424 2.31 -2.82 -30.26
C SER A 424 1.41 -2.24 -29.19
N ALA A 425 1.16 -3.00 -28.13
CA ALA A 425 0.49 -2.53 -26.91
C ALA A 425 1.04 -3.28 -25.69
N THR A 426 0.89 -2.69 -24.51
CA THR A 426 1.06 -3.42 -23.25
C THR A 426 -0.20 -4.20 -22.96
N VAL A 427 -0.07 -5.51 -22.83
CA VAL A 427 -1.16 -6.44 -22.59
C VAL A 427 -0.83 -7.31 -21.37
N SER A 428 -1.86 -7.74 -20.63
CA SER A 428 -1.71 -8.69 -19.52
C SER A 428 -1.41 -10.10 -20.03
N ARG A 429 -1.15 -11.04 -19.13
CA ARG A 429 -1.17 -12.48 -19.43
C ARG A 429 -2.46 -12.90 -20.15
N GLY A 430 -2.34 -13.93 -20.97
CA GLY A 430 -3.44 -14.62 -21.63
C GLY A 430 -3.64 -14.21 -23.09
N PRO A 431 -4.83 -14.47 -23.65
CA PRO A 431 -5.11 -14.25 -25.06
C PRO A 431 -5.39 -12.78 -25.39
N HIS A 432 -4.77 -12.30 -26.46
CA HIS A 432 -4.95 -10.96 -27.02
C HIS A 432 -5.03 -11.02 -28.55
N GLY A 433 -5.24 -9.87 -29.17
CA GLY A 433 -5.13 -9.78 -30.62
C GLY A 433 -5.09 -8.35 -31.13
N TYR A 434 -4.55 -8.19 -32.33
CA TYR A 434 -4.52 -6.91 -33.03
C TYR A 434 -5.29 -6.99 -34.35
N SER A 435 -6.02 -5.93 -34.66
CA SER A 435 -6.79 -5.82 -35.89
C SER A 435 -5.87 -5.51 -37.06
N TRP A 436 -5.87 -6.40 -38.06
CA TRP A 436 -5.11 -6.27 -39.30
C TRP A 436 -6.04 -6.07 -40.48
N LYS A 437 -5.86 -4.97 -41.23
CA LYS A 437 -6.46 -4.81 -42.56
C LYS A 437 -5.69 -5.70 -43.55
N VAL A 438 -6.25 -6.87 -43.86
CA VAL A 438 -5.58 -7.92 -44.64
C VAL A 438 -5.49 -7.51 -46.10
N PRO A 439 -4.29 -7.55 -46.73
CA PRO A 439 -4.14 -7.25 -48.15
C PRO A 439 -4.99 -8.15 -49.06
N SER A 440 -5.28 -7.68 -50.27
CA SER A 440 -6.05 -8.45 -51.26
C SER A 440 -5.27 -9.63 -51.86
N ALA A 441 -3.94 -9.65 -51.71
CA ALA A 441 -3.10 -10.67 -52.31
C ALA A 441 -3.06 -11.93 -51.41
N PRO A 442 -3.54 -13.09 -51.88
CA PRO A 442 -3.44 -14.33 -51.10
C PRO A 442 -1.98 -14.82 -51.03
N GLY A 443 -1.70 -15.73 -50.10
CA GLY A 443 -0.39 -16.35 -49.90
C GLY A 443 0.05 -16.41 -48.44
N SER A 444 1.32 -16.74 -48.23
CA SER A 444 1.92 -16.84 -46.89
C SER A 444 2.47 -15.49 -46.44
N TYR A 445 2.17 -15.14 -45.19
CA TYR A 445 2.66 -13.95 -44.51
C TYR A 445 3.39 -14.38 -43.24
N GLU A 446 4.61 -13.91 -43.04
CA GLU A 446 5.38 -14.15 -41.83
C GLU A 446 4.87 -13.23 -40.72
N LEU A 447 4.41 -13.80 -39.62
CA LEU A 447 4.09 -13.11 -38.38
C LEU A 447 5.29 -13.21 -37.44
N THR A 448 5.77 -12.08 -36.95
CA THR A 448 6.69 -11.99 -35.82
C THR A 448 5.96 -11.33 -34.64
N LEU A 449 6.02 -11.97 -33.48
CA LEU A 449 5.69 -11.38 -32.19
C LEU A 449 6.98 -11.12 -31.41
N THR A 450 7.10 -9.95 -30.82
CA THR A 450 8.18 -9.60 -29.88
C THR A 450 7.54 -9.06 -28.61
N GLY A 451 7.94 -9.54 -27.45
CA GLY A 451 7.35 -9.15 -26.17
C GLY A 451 8.45 -8.74 -25.21
N THR A 452 8.31 -7.58 -24.58
CA THR A 452 9.18 -7.13 -23.49
C THR A 452 8.38 -7.04 -22.20
N ASP A 453 8.76 -7.81 -21.18
CA ASP A 453 8.09 -7.81 -19.88
C ASP A 453 8.48 -6.57 -19.04
N LEU A 454 7.86 -6.41 -17.86
CA LEU A 454 8.13 -5.27 -16.98
C LEU A 454 9.54 -5.27 -16.36
N ALA A 455 10.24 -6.40 -16.37
CA ALA A 455 11.63 -6.51 -15.93
C ALA A 455 12.64 -6.28 -17.07
N GLY A 456 12.14 -6.02 -18.29
CA GLY A 456 12.97 -5.77 -19.47
C GLY A 456 13.39 -7.02 -20.23
N ASN A 457 12.93 -8.21 -19.84
CA ASN A 457 13.24 -9.44 -20.56
C ASN A 457 12.47 -9.47 -21.88
N THR A 458 13.13 -9.87 -22.96
CA THR A 458 12.54 -9.87 -24.31
C THR A 458 12.41 -11.29 -24.86
N GLY A 459 11.20 -11.67 -25.24
CA GLY A 459 10.88 -12.91 -25.95
C GLY A 459 10.46 -12.64 -27.40
N ARG A 460 10.57 -13.65 -28.26
CA ARG A 460 10.16 -13.59 -29.67
C ARG A 460 9.52 -14.90 -30.10
N ALA A 461 8.46 -14.82 -30.90
CA ALA A 461 7.88 -15.94 -31.61
C ALA A 461 7.66 -15.59 -33.08
N THR A 462 7.81 -16.57 -33.97
CA THR A 462 7.49 -16.43 -35.39
C THR A 462 6.49 -17.49 -35.82
N ALA A 463 5.59 -17.13 -36.72
CA ALA A 463 4.59 -18.02 -37.28
C ALA A 463 4.25 -17.62 -38.71
N THR A 464 3.53 -18.46 -39.43
CA THR A 464 3.03 -18.17 -40.77
C THR A 464 1.52 -18.03 -40.74
N ILE A 465 1.00 -16.93 -41.29
CA ILE A 465 -0.41 -16.72 -41.54
C ILE A 465 -0.68 -17.00 -43.03
N THR A 466 -1.59 -17.92 -43.32
CA THR A 466 -2.10 -18.14 -44.67
C THR A 466 -3.25 -17.15 -44.96
N VAL A 467 -3.05 -16.26 -45.93
CA VAL A 467 -4.11 -15.41 -46.47
C VAL A 467 -4.80 -16.14 -47.61
N LEU A 468 -6.05 -16.53 -47.37
CA LEU A 468 -6.91 -17.18 -48.35
C LEU A 468 -7.47 -16.15 -49.35
N GLY A 469 -7.86 -16.61 -50.54
CA GLY A 469 -8.57 -15.77 -51.50
C GLY A 469 -9.86 -15.16 -50.93
N LYS A 470 -10.36 -14.12 -51.61
CA LYS A 470 -11.66 -13.49 -51.28
C LYS A 470 -12.77 -14.55 -51.27
N ALA A 471 -13.75 -14.39 -50.38
CA ALA A 471 -14.95 -15.22 -50.44
C ALA A 471 -15.62 -15.00 -51.81
N ARG A 472 -15.99 -16.09 -52.49
CA ARG A 472 -16.91 -15.99 -53.63
C ARG A 472 -18.25 -15.53 -53.06
N VAL A 473 -18.74 -14.39 -53.55
CA VAL A 473 -20.07 -13.86 -53.23
C VAL A 473 -21.11 -14.68 -53.97
#